data_AF-A0A353C6N6-F1
#
_entry.id   AF-A0A353C6N6-F1
#
_cell.length_a   1.000
_cell.length_b   1.000
_cell.length_c   1.000
_cell.angle_alpha   90.00
_cell.angle_beta   90.00
_cell.angle_gamma   90.00
#
_symmetry.space_group_name_H-M   'P 1'
#
loop_
_entity.id
_entity.type
_entity.pdbx_description
1 polymer ?
#
loop_
_entity_poly.entity_id
_entity_poly.type
_entity_poly.pdbx_seq_one_letter_code
_entity_poly.pdbx_strand_id
1 'polypeptide(L)'
;MLRKIFSLAMIVTLVSSIGLGQRKPAFKIDFEKFTLPNGLEVIFHIDRSDPVVAVSLTAHVGSAREKAGRTGFAHMFEHLLFLESENLGKGGLDKLTARIGGSGANGSTSRDRTNYLQTVPKDALEKML
;
A
#
# COMPACT_ATOMS: atom_id res chain seq x y z
N MET A 1 -27.78 40.92 69.15
CA MET A 1 -28.97 40.04 68.97
C MET A 1 -29.19 39.90 67.47
N LEU A 2 -29.50 38.75 66.86
CA LEU A 2 -29.72 37.39 67.35
C LEU A 2 -29.39 36.36 66.24
N ARG A 3 -28.58 35.35 66.58
CA ARG A 3 -28.50 33.97 66.03
C ARG A 3 -28.91 33.68 64.57
N LYS A 4 -27.90 33.23 63.80
CA LYS A 4 -27.88 31.97 63.03
C LYS A 4 -29.19 31.51 62.36
N ILE A 5 -29.31 31.84 61.07
CA ILE A 5 -29.90 31.00 60.01
C ILE A 5 -29.27 31.47 58.68
N PHE A 6 -29.00 30.66 57.65
CA PHE A 6 -29.13 29.20 57.48
C PHE A 6 -27.79 28.59 57.00
N SER A 7 -27.70 27.26 56.90
CA SER A 7 -26.76 26.54 56.03
C SER A 7 -27.55 25.86 54.90
N LEU A 8 -26.86 25.47 53.82
CA LEU A 8 -27.31 24.64 52.67
C LEU A 8 -27.76 25.38 51.39
N ALA A 9 -26.76 25.72 50.57
CA ALA A 9 -26.85 25.80 49.11
C ALA A 9 -25.44 25.45 48.55
N MET A 10 -25.00 24.20 48.67
CA MET A 10 -25.27 23.15 47.70
C MET A 10 -24.90 23.56 46.26
N ILE A 11 -23.60 23.48 45.97
CA ILE A 11 -23.00 22.93 44.74
C ILE A 11 -23.83 23.17 43.46
N VAL A 12 -23.57 24.29 42.77
CA VAL A 12 -24.05 24.52 41.40
C VAL A 12 -22.85 24.69 40.46
N THR A 13 -22.41 23.54 39.96
CA THR A 13 -21.81 23.35 38.63
C THR A 13 -20.73 24.34 38.16
N LEU A 14 -19.48 24.01 38.49
CA LEU A 14 -18.38 24.21 37.53
C LEU A 14 -18.50 23.12 36.45
N VAL A 15 -19.39 23.31 35.47
CA VAL A 15 -19.36 22.47 34.25
C VAL A 15 -18.13 22.89 33.48
N SER A 16 -17.02 22.18 33.74
CA SER A 16 -15.88 22.14 32.84
C SER A 16 -16.42 21.84 31.45
N SER A 17 -16.24 22.78 30.52
CA SER A 17 -16.39 22.55 29.09
C SER A 17 -15.27 21.61 28.63
N ILE A 18 -15.37 20.35 29.05
CA ILE A 18 -14.73 19.23 28.39
C ILE A 18 -15.34 19.22 27.00
N GLY A 19 -14.68 19.94 26.09
CA GLY A 19 -14.90 19.76 24.67
C GLY A 19 -14.69 18.28 24.42
N LEU A 20 -15.80 17.56 24.20
CA LEU A 20 -15.80 16.22 23.65
C LEU A 20 -15.30 16.35 22.21
N GLY A 21 -13.98 16.56 22.10
CA GLY A 21 -13.24 16.48 20.86
C GLY A 21 -13.47 15.08 20.35
N GLN A 22 -14.42 14.97 19.43
CA GLN A 22 -14.75 13.76 18.71
C GLN A 22 -13.44 13.19 18.19
N ARG A 23 -12.90 12.17 18.86
CA ARG A 23 -11.74 11.43 18.38
C ARG A 23 -12.19 10.85 17.06
N LYS A 24 -11.78 11.46 15.94
CA LYS A 24 -11.97 10.88 14.61
C LYS A 24 -11.53 9.42 14.73
N PRO A 25 -12.38 8.44 14.36
CA PRO A 25 -11.99 7.04 14.44
C PRO A 25 -10.67 6.88 13.67
N ALA A 26 -9.69 6.25 14.31
CA ALA A 26 -8.39 6.07 13.70
C ALA A 26 -8.57 5.24 12.42
N PHE A 27 -8.07 5.76 11.29
CA PHE A 27 -8.12 5.06 10.03
C PHE A 27 -7.32 3.76 10.15
N LYS A 28 -7.99 2.62 9.94
CA LYS A 28 -7.45 1.27 10.09
C LYS A 28 -7.73 0.50 8.81
N ILE A 29 -6.68 -0.08 8.24
CA ILE A 29 -6.75 -1.05 7.15
C ILE A 29 -6.41 -2.41 7.75
N ASP A 30 -7.28 -3.40 7.55
CA ASP A 30 -7.03 -4.78 7.95
C ASP A 30 -6.28 -5.52 6.84
N PHE A 31 -5.16 -6.16 7.16
CA PHE A 31 -4.34 -6.91 6.23
C PHE A 31 -3.70 -8.12 6.91
N GLU A 32 -3.39 -9.14 6.10
CA GLU A 32 -2.58 -10.28 6.50
C GLU A 32 -1.13 -10.07 6.04
N LYS A 33 -0.17 -10.57 6.83
CA LYS A 33 1.25 -10.53 6.49
C LYS A 33 1.87 -11.90 6.72
N PHE A 34 2.53 -12.43 5.71
CA PHE A 34 3.21 -13.73 5.75
C PHE A 34 4.46 -13.72 4.87
N THR A 35 5.28 -14.76 5.00
CA THR A 35 6.51 -14.94 4.22
C THR A 35 6.45 -16.26 3.48
N LEU A 36 6.73 -16.25 2.18
CA LEU A 36 6.78 -17.45 1.35
C LEU A 36 8.08 -18.25 1.60
N PRO A 37 8.14 -19.55 1.24
CA PRO A 37 9.35 -20.37 1.43
C PRO A 37 10.62 -19.84 0.74
N ASN A 38 10.48 -18.99 -0.28
CA ASN A 38 11.60 -18.32 -0.97
C ASN A 38 12.04 -17.01 -0.29
N GLY A 39 11.45 -16.64 0.86
CA GLY A 39 11.75 -15.43 1.60
C GLY A 39 10.98 -14.17 1.15
N LEU A 40 10.09 -14.26 0.16
CA LEU A 40 9.26 -13.12 -0.24
C LEU A 40 8.26 -12.77 0.87
N GLU A 41 8.32 -11.54 1.37
CA GLU A 41 7.32 -10.98 2.27
C GLU A 41 6.09 -10.54 1.46
N VAL A 42 4.90 -10.99 1.88
CA VAL A 42 3.63 -10.67 1.25
C VAL A 42 2.77 -9.91 2.26
N ILE A 43 2.20 -8.78 1.80
CA ILE A 43 1.15 -8.04 2.48
C ILE A 43 -0.11 -8.23 1.65
N PHE A 44 -1.14 -8.85 2.23
CA PHE A 44 -2.39 -9.19 1.55
C PHE A 44 -3.56 -8.44 2.19
N HIS A 45 -4.28 -7.66 1.39
CA HIS A 45 -5.46 -6.91 1.81
C HIS A 45 -6.63 -7.24 0.90
N ILE A 46 -7.81 -7.46 1.49
CA ILE A 46 -9.06 -7.68 0.76
C ILE A 46 -9.92 -6.42 0.88
N ASP A 47 -10.01 -5.67 -0.22
CA ASP A 47 -11.13 -4.77 -0.47
C ASP A 47 -12.17 -5.46 -1.35
N ARG A 48 -13.44 -5.06 -1.24
CA ARG A 48 -14.56 -5.53 -2.06
C ARG A 48 -15.37 -4.37 -2.67
N SER A 49 -14.88 -3.14 -2.62
CA SER A 49 -15.47 -1.99 -3.30
C SER A 49 -15.61 -2.21 -4.81
N ASP A 50 -14.58 -2.80 -5.42
CA ASP A 50 -14.42 -2.90 -6.87
C ASP A 50 -14.02 -4.33 -7.30
N PRO A 51 -14.41 -4.78 -8.51
CA PRO A 51 -14.14 -6.14 -8.99
C PRO A 51 -12.72 -6.31 -9.59
N VAL A 52 -11.72 -5.62 -9.02
CA VAL A 52 -10.33 -5.59 -9.50
C VAL A 52 -9.36 -6.06 -8.43
N VAL A 53 -8.14 -6.42 -8.83
CA VAL A 53 -7.02 -6.72 -7.93
C VAL A 53 -5.81 -5.90 -8.40
N ALA A 54 -5.21 -5.16 -7.47
CA ALA A 54 -3.96 -4.46 -7.67
C ALA A 54 -2.82 -5.25 -7.00
N VAL A 55 -1.73 -5.49 -7.73
CA VAL A 55 -0.52 -6.12 -7.21
C VAL A 55 0.65 -5.16 -7.38
N SER A 56 1.53 -5.11 -6.38
CA SER A 56 2.82 -4.46 -6.49
C SER A 56 3.94 -5.35 -5.96
N LEU A 57 4.98 -5.50 -6.77
CA LEU A 57 6.23 -6.16 -6.39
C LEU A 57 7.28 -5.09 -6.14
N THR A 58 7.96 -5.12 -5.00
CA THR A 58 9.07 -4.21 -4.69
C THR A 58 10.33 -5.00 -4.37
N ALA A 59 11.39 -4.78 -5.14
CA ALA A 59 12.74 -5.23 -4.81
C ALA A 59 13.45 -4.15 -3.98
N HIS A 60 14.08 -4.55 -2.87
CA HIS A 60 14.89 -3.67 -2.00
C HIS A 60 16.29 -3.43 -2.57
N VAL A 61 16.34 -3.07 -3.86
CA VAL A 61 17.53 -2.74 -4.65
C VAL A 61 17.18 -1.55 -5.53
N GLY A 62 18.03 -0.54 -5.57
CA GLY A 62 17.90 0.62 -6.46
C GLY A 62 19.27 1.15 -6.89
N SER A 63 19.33 2.36 -7.44
CA SER A 63 20.56 2.92 -8.03
C SER A 63 21.71 3.12 -7.04
N ALA A 64 21.47 3.14 -5.72
CA ALA A 64 22.53 3.17 -4.70
C ALA A 64 23.32 1.85 -4.57
N ARG A 65 22.97 0.82 -5.35
CA ARG A 65 23.74 -0.44 -5.47
C ARG A 65 24.57 -0.53 -6.75
N GLU A 66 24.55 0.51 -7.58
CA GLU A 66 25.34 0.58 -8.82
C GLU A 66 26.84 0.78 -8.54
N LYS A 67 27.68 0.43 -9.53
CA LYS A 67 29.14 0.59 -9.43
C LYS A 67 29.57 1.86 -10.17
N ALA A 68 30.60 2.53 -9.67
CA ALA A 68 31.21 3.65 -10.38
C ALA A 68 31.62 3.23 -11.81
N GLY A 69 31.33 4.06 -12.81
CA GLY A 69 31.51 3.74 -14.22
C GLY A 69 30.49 2.74 -14.81
N ARG A 70 29.52 2.25 -14.02
CA ARG A 70 28.43 1.35 -14.44
C ARG A 70 27.11 1.78 -13.80
N THR A 71 26.62 2.94 -14.22
CA THR A 71 25.41 3.59 -13.70
C THR A 71 24.20 3.44 -14.63
N GLY A 72 22.99 3.60 -14.09
CA GLY A 72 21.73 3.49 -14.82
C GLY A 72 21.21 2.05 -15.01
N PHE A 73 21.96 1.05 -14.53
CA PHE A 73 21.60 -0.37 -14.65
C PHE A 73 20.32 -0.73 -13.89
N ALA A 74 20.09 -0.17 -12.69
CA ALA A 74 18.89 -0.47 -11.91
C ALA A 74 17.62 -0.02 -12.64
N HIS A 75 17.64 1.19 -13.22
CA HIS A 75 16.56 1.72 -14.03
C HIS A 75 16.45 0.97 -15.38
N MET A 76 17.57 0.68 -16.04
CA MET A 76 17.56 -0.09 -17.29
C MET A 76 16.92 -1.48 -17.09
N PHE A 77 17.26 -2.20 -16.02
CA PHE A 77 16.68 -3.51 -15.74
C PHE A 77 15.17 -3.44 -15.41
N GLU A 78 14.69 -2.34 -14.83
CA GLU A 78 13.26 -2.10 -14.66
C GLU A 78 12.53 -2.02 -16.01
N HIS A 79 13.08 -1.29 -16.99
CA HIS A 79 12.52 -1.27 -18.36
C HIS A 79 12.60 -2.65 -19.04
N LEU A 80 13.71 -3.38 -18.86
CA LEU A 80 13.88 -4.69 -19.51
C LEU A 80 12.88 -5.75 -19.00
N LEU A 81 12.36 -5.64 -17.77
CA LEU A 81 11.36 -6.57 -17.24
C LEU A 81 10.08 -6.62 -18.09
N PHE A 82 9.68 -5.51 -18.70
CA PHE A 82 8.48 -5.45 -19.53
C PHE A 82 8.67 -6.05 -20.93
N LEU A 83 9.91 -6.15 -21.41
CA LEU A 83 10.19 -6.48 -22.81
C LEU A 83 10.08 -7.97 -23.15
N GLU A 84 10.55 -8.86 -22.27
CA GLU A 84 10.61 -10.30 -22.55
C GLU A 84 10.79 -11.13 -21.26
N SER A 85 10.17 -12.31 -21.23
CA SER A 85 10.41 -13.34 -20.21
C SER A 85 10.42 -14.72 -20.87
N GLU A 86 11.03 -15.71 -20.22
CA GLU A 86 11.09 -17.10 -20.69
C GLU A 86 9.69 -17.68 -20.99
N ASN A 87 8.70 -17.36 -20.15
CA ASN A 87 7.35 -17.90 -20.23
C ASN A 87 6.43 -17.20 -21.24
N LEU A 88 6.66 -15.92 -21.55
CA LEU A 88 5.77 -15.12 -22.42
C LEU A 88 6.42 -14.66 -23.73
N GLY A 89 7.75 -14.71 -23.82
CA GLY A 89 8.53 -14.20 -24.94
C GLY A 89 8.41 -12.69 -25.15
N LYS A 90 9.00 -12.19 -26.23
CA LYS A 90 9.05 -10.76 -26.57
C LYS A 90 7.68 -10.09 -26.69
N GLY A 91 7.49 -9.02 -25.92
CA GLY A 91 6.25 -8.25 -25.79
C GLY A 91 5.10 -9.08 -25.21
N GLY A 92 5.40 -10.21 -24.55
CA GLY A 92 4.40 -11.14 -24.06
C GLY A 92 3.56 -10.59 -22.91
N LEU A 93 4.17 -9.82 -22.00
CA LEU A 93 3.48 -9.18 -20.88
C LEU A 93 2.44 -8.14 -21.36
N ASP A 94 2.79 -7.31 -22.34
CA ASP A 94 1.86 -6.33 -22.94
C ASP A 94 0.67 -7.01 -23.62
N LYS A 95 0.94 -8.04 -24.43
CA LYS A 95 -0.09 -8.83 -25.13
C LYS A 95 -1.03 -9.54 -24.15
N LEU A 96 -0.48 -10.06 -23.05
CA LEU A 96 -1.25 -10.72 -21.99
C LEU A 96 -2.11 -9.71 -21.25
N THR A 97 -1.52 -8.59 -20.82
CA THR A 97 -2.19 -7.47 -20.14
C THR A 97 -3.36 -6.94 -20.97
N ALA A 98 -3.15 -6.67 -22.25
CA ALA A 98 -4.20 -6.24 -23.17
C ALA A 98 -5.32 -7.30 -23.34
N ARG A 99 -4.98 -8.60 -23.37
CA ARG A 99 -5.95 -9.69 -23.48
C ARG A 99 -6.82 -9.87 -22.23
N ILE A 100 -6.25 -9.66 -21.04
CA ILE A 100 -6.93 -9.90 -19.75
C ILE A 100 -7.60 -8.64 -19.17
N GLY A 101 -7.60 -7.52 -19.89
CA GLY A 101 -8.14 -6.24 -19.41
C GLY A 101 -7.31 -5.59 -18.31
N GLY A 102 -6.02 -5.93 -18.22
CA GLY A 102 -5.10 -5.32 -17.27
C GLY A 102 -4.80 -3.86 -17.62
N SER A 103 -4.52 -3.06 -16.59
CA SER A 103 -4.28 -1.62 -16.70
C SER A 103 -3.24 -1.15 -15.69
N GLY A 104 -2.65 0.01 -15.96
CA GLY A 104 -1.70 0.65 -15.04
C GLY A 104 -0.38 -0.08 -14.84
N ALA A 105 -0.04 -1.07 -15.70
CA ALA A 105 1.25 -1.75 -15.69
C ALA A 105 2.38 -0.70 -15.78
N ASN A 106 3.19 -0.59 -14.73
CA ASN A 106 4.23 0.44 -14.62
C ASN A 106 5.32 0.06 -13.62
N GLY A 107 6.49 0.70 -13.74
CA GLY A 107 7.63 0.54 -12.85
C GLY A 107 8.14 1.87 -12.31
N SER A 108 8.96 1.82 -11.26
CA SER A 108 9.81 2.96 -10.90
C SER A 108 11.05 2.51 -10.13
N THR A 109 12.18 3.17 -10.41
CA THR A 109 13.45 2.94 -9.72
C THR A 109 13.87 4.17 -8.93
N SER A 110 14.16 3.99 -7.65
CA SER A 110 14.77 5.00 -6.76
C SER A 110 16.21 4.62 -6.40
N ARG A 111 16.81 5.30 -5.42
CA ARG A 111 18.10 4.92 -4.86
C ARG A 111 18.07 3.57 -4.15
N ASP A 112 16.98 3.25 -3.47
CA ASP A 112 16.93 2.14 -2.51
C ASP A 112 15.99 1.00 -2.94
N ARG A 113 15.05 1.26 -3.86
CA ARG A 113 14.10 0.26 -4.36
C ARG A 113 13.83 0.39 -5.86
N THR A 114 13.40 -0.71 -6.44
CA THR A 114 12.72 -0.77 -7.74
C THR A 114 11.39 -1.47 -7.50
N ASN A 115 10.28 -0.87 -7.95
CA ASN A 115 8.96 -1.46 -7.83
C ASN A 115 8.28 -1.59 -9.19
N TYR A 116 7.38 -2.56 -9.26
CA TYR A 116 6.49 -2.83 -10.39
C TYR A 116 5.06 -2.88 -9.84
N LEU A 117 4.07 -2.46 -10.62
CA LEU A 117 2.67 -2.52 -10.23
C LEU A 117 1.77 -2.75 -11.45
N GLN A 118 0.64 -3.41 -11.24
CA GLN A 118 -0.40 -3.63 -12.24
C GLN A 118 -1.75 -3.86 -11.56
N THR A 119 -2.83 -3.46 -12.23
CA THR A 119 -4.21 -3.73 -11.80
C THR A 119 -4.93 -4.55 -12.87
N VAL A 120 -5.65 -5.60 -12.46
CA VAL A 120 -6.40 -6.50 -13.35
C VAL A 120 -7.82 -6.75 -12.82
N PRO A 121 -8.76 -7.18 -13.67
CA PRO A 121 -10.02 -7.78 -13.23
C PRO A 121 -9.78 -8.96 -12.27
N LYS A 122 -10.65 -9.18 -11.29
CA LYS A 122 -10.45 -10.20 -10.24
C LYS A 122 -10.31 -11.64 -10.76
N ASP A 123 -10.88 -11.96 -11.91
CA ASP A 123 -10.80 -13.26 -12.61
C ASP A 123 -9.56 -13.40 -13.52
N ALA A 124 -8.74 -12.34 -13.59
CA ALA A 124 -7.46 -12.31 -14.29
C ALA A 124 -6.25 -12.39 -13.35
N LEU A 125 -6.43 -12.38 -12.01
CA LEU A 125 -5.35 -12.45 -11.02
C LEU A 125 -4.38 -13.62 -11.27
N GLU A 126 -4.92 -14.84 -11.44
CA GLU A 126 -4.12 -16.05 -11.70
C GLU A 126 -3.32 -15.99 -13.01
N LYS A 127 -3.75 -15.15 -13.98
CA LYS A 127 -3.03 -14.96 -15.25
C LYS A 127 -1.95 -13.88 -15.17
N MET A 128 -1.93 -13.09 -14.10
CA MET A 128 -0.98 -11.99 -13.88
C MET A 128 0.21 -12.42 -13.00
N LEU A 129 0.00 -13.41 -12.13
CA LEU A 129 1.01 -14.00 -11.25
C LEU A 129 1.85 -15.06 -11.97
#